data_AF-A0A3A8QPN2-F1
#
_entry.id   AF-A0A3A8QPN2-F1
#
_cell.length_a   1.000
_cell.length_b   1.000
_cell.length_c   1.000
_cell.angle_alpha   90.00
_cell.angle_beta   90.00
_cell.angle_gamma   90.00
#
_symmetry.space_group_name_H-M   'P 1'
#
loop_
_entity.id
_entity.type
_entity.pdbx_description
1 polymer ?
#
loop_
_entity_poly.entity_id
_entity_poly.type
_entity_poly.pdbx_seq_one_letter_code
_entity_poly.pdbx_strand_id
1 'polypeptide(L)'
;MQPSIVNAEARAHLQAALPASAEFDMFCEDNYPEVHAQFMGGMNRVERTNLLLTHVNATELVAKLRELYGERAGPQPAGPLPPRETEAAPLFSEFDEFPTLRSALSTKGSAIVVALFFFALALAATILSVITGADCIRYKLVADATARGAWIQAGFIGPNHSPFHLIVVPFFVLLSFRYLRKANLALIEMTKSTSELGPTMFIIDPSGSERPLGPLDKVRRINRRCSRVAIALAVLVGFCLFREEYRSVPLPIFGWVQVLRIHDLVDYSVRAPGGPIADDELHGGGPAHVVQTLCTGVAERGNACKVKVEKVLGGGPPSGTGRGWFWPFFIAGMSAQALFIAFTLLILTKLIVTLHIIYEGLAYKDFDLRTGRYGDIYLDSMSALSRLLHRMVSSFSRLVGKSVAPRDARLGIQLRFNASDRRFGLGVWDYVYNSSLLLVLIGAIAFAAVQVNNIPSGDTWFQNKQDALWGQVALLGLLFFAFLLILAFPATIFFRRADDEKETEINRLQGRIDSVTDRVARQRLEENLALTKEQSPWPMKDWIYWVLLSLIFLVLVVFPIFLHQEPQAAGQLYKPSVWVCNLIHQNEGPEWHEPVGLR
;
A
#
# COMPACT_ATOMS: atom_id res chain seq x y z
N MET A 1 41.88 17.81 -5.86
CA MET A 1 40.95 17.09 -4.97
C MET A 1 40.27 18.12 -4.07
N GLN A 2 38.95 18.06 -3.87
CA GLN A 2 38.29 19.01 -2.96
C GLN A 2 38.77 18.76 -1.51
N PRO A 3 39.10 19.80 -0.73
CA PRO A 3 39.61 19.67 0.65
C PRO A 3 38.70 18.81 1.56
N SER A 4 37.40 18.83 1.30
CA SER A 4 36.39 18.06 2.04
C SER A 4 36.57 16.54 1.91
N ILE A 5 36.97 16.05 0.74
CA ILE A 5 37.15 14.60 0.50
C ILE A 5 38.39 14.10 1.24
N VAL A 6 39.48 14.86 1.18
CA VAL A 6 40.75 14.50 1.85
C VAL A 6 40.58 14.53 3.37
N ASN A 7 39.82 15.49 3.91
CA ASN A 7 39.52 15.54 5.34
C ASN A 7 38.62 14.37 5.79
N ALA A 8 37.68 13.92 4.96
CA ALA A 8 36.87 12.75 5.27
C ALA A 8 37.72 11.46 5.34
N GLU A 9 38.66 11.31 4.41
CA GLU A 9 39.61 10.19 4.39
C GLU A 9 40.53 10.21 5.63
N ALA A 10 41.08 11.37 6.00
CA ALA A 10 41.90 11.52 7.18
C ALA A 10 41.14 11.22 8.49
N ARG A 11 39.88 11.64 8.61
CA ARG A 11 39.02 11.27 9.76
C ARG A 11 38.83 9.75 9.86
N ALA A 12 38.59 9.08 8.75
CA ALA A 12 38.44 7.62 8.72
C ALA A 12 39.73 6.92 9.17
N HIS A 13 40.89 7.40 8.72
CA HIS A 13 42.19 6.88 9.12
C HIS A 13 42.48 7.09 10.61
N LEU A 14 42.22 8.28 11.16
CA LEU A 14 42.38 8.55 12.59
C LEU A 14 41.50 7.64 13.45
N GLN A 15 40.24 7.43 13.04
CA GLN A 15 39.31 6.61 13.79
C GLN A 15 39.66 5.12 13.75
N ALA A 16 40.22 4.64 12.63
CA ALA A 16 40.69 3.27 12.49
C ALA A 16 41.99 3.01 13.27
N ALA A 17 42.95 3.93 13.19
CA ALA A 17 44.27 3.76 13.81
C ALA A 17 44.25 3.97 15.33
N LEU A 18 43.37 4.86 15.83
CA LEU A 18 43.37 5.34 17.21
C LEU A 18 41.98 5.22 17.85
N PRO A 19 41.37 4.04 17.98
CA PRO A 19 39.97 3.90 18.38
C PRO A 19 39.63 4.47 19.77
N ALA A 20 40.58 4.54 20.71
CA ALA A 20 40.36 5.18 22.00
C ALA A 20 40.73 6.68 21.99
N SER A 21 39.98 7.50 22.72
CA SER A 21 40.30 8.94 22.81
C SER A 21 41.67 9.21 23.45
N ALA A 22 42.09 8.38 24.41
CA ALA A 22 43.41 8.49 25.04
C ALA A 22 44.55 8.21 24.04
N GLU A 23 44.38 7.24 23.14
CA GLU A 23 45.36 6.96 22.08
C GLU A 23 45.45 8.12 21.09
N PHE A 24 44.31 8.74 20.78
CA PHE A 24 44.28 9.94 19.95
C PHE A 24 45.01 11.12 20.61
N ASP A 25 44.79 11.34 21.90
CA ASP A 25 45.46 12.42 22.66
C ASP A 25 46.97 12.19 22.71
N MET A 26 47.43 10.99 23.07
CA MET A 26 48.86 10.64 23.09
C MET A 26 49.50 10.82 21.70
N PHE A 27 48.83 10.38 20.64
CA PHE A 27 49.32 10.58 19.28
C PHE A 27 49.49 12.08 18.93
N CYS A 28 48.53 12.91 19.34
CA CYS A 28 48.61 14.36 19.12
C CYS A 28 49.71 15.00 19.99
N GLU A 29 49.89 14.55 21.22
CA GLU A 29 50.95 15.01 22.12
C GLU A 29 52.34 14.70 21.54
N ASP A 30 52.54 13.47 21.06
CA ASP A 30 53.84 13.01 20.57
C ASP A 30 54.22 13.62 19.21
N ASN A 31 53.25 13.81 18.31
CA ASN A 31 53.53 14.19 16.91
C ASN A 31 53.16 15.63 16.58
N TYR A 32 52.22 16.23 17.32
CA TYR A 32 51.69 17.56 17.06
C TYR A 32 51.47 18.34 18.36
N PRO A 33 52.52 18.52 19.20
CA PRO A 33 52.39 19.08 20.54
C PRO A 33 51.77 20.49 20.53
N GLU A 34 52.00 21.28 19.48
CA GLU A 34 51.41 22.61 19.33
C GLU A 34 49.88 22.60 19.16
N VAL A 35 49.33 21.54 18.58
CA VAL A 35 47.88 21.33 18.44
C VAL A 35 47.31 20.73 19.73
N HIS A 36 48.03 19.77 20.34
CA HIS A 36 47.63 19.16 21.60
C HIS A 36 47.55 20.19 22.73
N ALA A 37 48.48 21.16 22.79
CA ALA A 37 48.46 22.26 23.76
C ALA A 37 47.20 23.15 23.67
N GLN A 38 46.49 23.11 22.54
CA GLN A 38 45.24 23.84 22.34
C GLN A 38 44.00 23.01 22.74
N PHE A 39 44.18 21.75 23.13
CA PHE A 39 43.07 20.93 23.63
C PHE A 39 42.63 21.46 24.99
N MET A 40 41.39 21.92 25.06
CA MET A 40 40.79 22.35 26.32
C MET A 40 40.16 21.17 27.05
N GLY A 41 40.28 21.16 28.38
CA GLY A 41 39.55 20.22 29.23
C GLY A 41 38.05 20.30 28.94
N GLY A 42 37.45 19.16 28.59
CA GLY A 42 36.03 19.07 28.20
C GLY A 42 35.76 19.02 26.70
N MET A 43 36.75 19.26 25.83
CA MET A 43 36.57 19.02 24.39
C MET A 43 36.30 17.54 24.12
N ASN A 44 35.30 17.25 23.31
CA ASN A 44 35.04 15.89 22.85
C ASN A 44 36.00 15.52 21.70
N ARG A 45 36.10 14.22 21.40
CA ARG A 45 37.03 13.71 20.38
C ARG A 45 36.80 14.31 18.99
N VAL A 46 35.56 14.61 18.61
CA VAL A 46 35.23 15.17 17.30
C VAL A 46 35.76 16.60 17.18
N GLU A 47 35.62 17.40 18.24
CA GLU A 47 36.18 18.76 18.31
C GLU A 47 37.71 18.75 18.18
N ARG A 48 38.39 17.88 18.93
CA ARG A 48 39.86 17.73 18.85
C ARG A 48 40.32 17.25 17.47
N THR A 49 39.57 16.34 16.85
CA THR A 49 39.84 15.87 15.48
C THR A 49 39.69 17.01 14.47
N ASN A 50 38.67 17.85 14.61
CA ASN A 50 38.48 19.00 13.74
C ASN A 50 39.58 20.05 13.94
N LEU A 51 40.02 20.27 15.19
CA LEU A 51 41.15 21.15 15.49
C LEU A 51 42.42 20.64 14.80
N LEU A 52 42.73 19.35 14.94
CA LEU A 52 43.87 18.72 14.28
C LEU A 52 43.84 18.89 12.76
N LEU A 53 42.71 18.64 12.12
CA LEU A 53 42.55 18.77 10.67
C LEU A 53 42.53 20.23 10.17
N THR A 54 42.37 21.19 11.07
CA THR A 54 42.47 22.62 10.74
C THR A 54 43.93 23.07 10.70
N HIS A 55 44.77 22.50 11.56
CA HIS A 55 46.18 22.90 11.70
C HIS A 55 47.16 22.00 10.93
N VAL A 56 46.81 20.73 10.70
CA VAL A 56 47.69 19.74 10.06
C VAL A 56 47.15 19.39 8.68
N ASN A 57 48.04 19.32 7.68
CA ASN A 57 47.66 18.88 6.35
C ASN A 57 47.16 17.43 6.40
N ALA A 58 45.93 17.18 5.94
CA ALA A 58 45.32 15.86 5.97
C ALA A 58 46.17 14.76 5.28
N THR A 59 46.92 15.11 4.23
CA THR A 59 47.80 14.16 3.52
C THR A 59 49.01 13.78 4.36
N GLU A 60 49.62 14.76 5.03
CA GLU A 60 50.75 14.56 5.94
C GLU A 60 50.33 13.75 7.16
N LEU A 61 49.15 14.05 7.71
CA LEU A 61 48.56 13.30 8.81
C LEU A 61 48.33 11.83 8.46
N VAL A 62 47.76 11.55 7.28
CA VAL A 62 47.55 10.16 6.81
C VAL A 62 48.89 9.45 6.60
N ALA A 63 49.90 10.15 6.05
CA ALA A 63 51.24 9.58 5.92
C ALA A 63 51.85 9.23 7.29
N LYS A 64 51.71 10.12 8.28
CA LYS A 64 52.21 9.91 9.65
C LYS A 64 51.50 8.75 10.36
N LEU A 65 50.18 8.63 10.17
CA LEU A 65 49.42 7.49 10.69
C LEU A 65 49.89 6.18 10.07
N ARG A 66 50.14 6.14 8.75
CA ARG A 66 50.69 4.96 8.07
C ARG A 66 52.09 4.62 8.52
N GLU A 67 52.93 5.61 8.79
CA GLU A 67 54.29 5.41 9.31
C GLU A 67 54.27 4.73 10.69
N LEU A 68 53.45 5.23 11.62
CA LEU A 68 53.47 4.77 13.01
C LEU A 68 52.64 3.50 13.26
N TYR A 69 51.53 3.33 12.55
CA TYR A 69 50.59 2.24 12.78
C TYR A 69 50.58 1.21 11.62
N GLY A 70 51.40 1.40 10.59
CA GLY A 70 51.53 0.48 9.46
C GLY A 70 50.22 0.23 8.72
N GLU A 71 49.99 -1.01 8.27
CA GLU A 71 48.73 -1.41 7.63
C GLU A 71 47.50 -1.31 8.55
N ARG A 72 47.66 -1.19 9.88
CA ARG A 72 46.52 -0.92 10.78
C ARG A 72 45.95 0.49 10.57
N ALA A 73 46.76 1.42 10.06
CA ALA A 73 46.32 2.73 9.60
C ALA A 73 45.87 2.73 8.12
N GLY A 74 45.94 1.61 7.40
CA GLY A 74 45.16 1.48 6.18
C GLY A 74 43.67 1.64 6.51
N PRO A 75 42.80 2.07 5.57
CA PRO A 75 41.38 1.85 5.78
C PRO A 75 41.28 0.35 6.01
N GLN A 76 40.92 -0.10 7.22
CA GLN A 76 40.67 -1.51 7.49
C GLN A 76 39.92 -2.02 6.26
N PRO A 77 40.37 -3.07 5.55
CA PRO A 77 39.62 -3.61 4.41
C PRO A 77 38.30 -4.00 5.02
N ALA A 78 37.31 -3.12 4.84
CA ALA A 78 36.33 -2.90 5.88
C ALA A 78 35.71 -4.24 6.22
N GLY A 79 36.01 -4.74 7.43
CA GLY A 79 35.55 -6.06 7.87
C GLY A 79 34.08 -6.13 7.50
N PRO A 80 33.67 -7.19 6.77
CA PRO A 80 32.65 -7.14 5.71
C PRO A 80 31.70 -6.00 5.97
N LEU A 81 31.94 -4.85 5.29
CA LEU A 81 31.24 -3.57 5.51
C LEU A 81 29.85 -3.89 6.04
N PRO A 82 29.47 -3.49 7.27
CA PRO A 82 28.12 -3.72 7.75
C PRO A 82 27.20 -3.33 6.61
N PRO A 83 26.36 -4.28 6.12
CA PRO A 83 25.81 -4.27 4.77
C PRO A 83 25.42 -2.86 4.40
N ARG A 84 26.19 -2.31 3.44
CA ARG A 84 26.24 -0.90 3.04
C ARG A 84 24.86 -0.30 3.23
N GLU A 85 24.67 0.76 4.04
CA GLU A 85 23.34 1.33 4.40
C GLU A 85 22.34 1.49 3.23
N THR A 86 22.81 1.54 1.99
CA THR A 86 22.03 1.33 0.76
C THR A 86 21.22 0.02 0.67
N GLU A 87 21.52 -1.01 1.46
CA GLU A 87 20.76 -2.28 1.55
C GLU A 87 19.67 -2.24 2.63
N ALA A 88 19.64 -1.19 3.44
CA ALA A 88 18.56 -0.98 4.38
C ALA A 88 17.31 -0.57 3.62
N ALA A 89 16.56 -1.55 3.12
CA ALA A 89 15.22 -1.34 2.60
C ALA A 89 14.24 -1.56 3.78
N PRO A 90 13.93 -0.53 4.59
CA PRO A 90 13.24 -0.71 5.86
C PRO A 90 11.79 -1.19 5.71
N LEU A 91 11.15 -0.91 4.57
CA LEU A 91 9.80 -1.39 4.27
C LEU A 91 9.76 -2.88 3.87
N PHE A 92 10.90 -3.54 3.74
CA PHE A 92 11.00 -4.99 3.48
C PHE A 92 11.55 -5.76 4.70
N SER A 93 11.51 -5.17 5.90
CA SER A 93 12.10 -5.77 7.12
C SER A 93 11.42 -7.05 7.61
N GLU A 94 10.24 -7.38 7.10
CA GLU A 94 9.59 -8.68 7.32
C GLU A 94 10.35 -9.84 6.67
N PHE A 95 11.17 -9.55 5.65
CA PHE A 95 12.01 -10.53 4.96
C PHE A 95 13.46 -10.51 5.45
N ASP A 96 13.74 -9.88 6.61
CA ASP A 96 15.09 -9.87 7.20
C ASP A 96 15.60 -11.29 7.50
N GLU A 97 14.71 -12.24 7.78
CA GLU A 97 15.02 -13.66 7.97
C GLU A 97 15.35 -14.39 6.65
N PHE A 98 15.03 -13.78 5.50
CA PHE A 98 15.21 -14.34 4.16
C PHE A 98 16.00 -13.36 3.28
N PRO A 99 17.33 -13.21 3.49
CA PRO A 99 18.13 -12.16 2.85
C PRO A 99 18.16 -12.26 1.33
N THR A 100 18.13 -13.47 0.76
CA THR A 100 18.01 -13.71 -0.69
C THR A 100 16.69 -13.19 -1.25
N LEU A 101 15.58 -13.47 -0.56
CA LEU A 101 14.26 -12.97 -0.97
C LEU A 101 14.19 -11.44 -0.83
N ARG A 102 14.66 -10.88 0.28
CA ARG A 102 14.74 -9.43 0.48
C ARG A 102 15.55 -8.75 -0.61
N SER A 103 16.76 -9.26 -0.88
CA SER A 103 17.64 -8.74 -1.91
C SER A 103 16.93 -8.78 -3.27
N ALA A 104 16.39 -9.94 -3.65
CA ALA A 104 15.60 -10.07 -4.87
C ALA A 104 14.48 -9.01 -4.94
N LEU A 105 13.59 -8.94 -3.94
CA LEU A 105 12.48 -7.99 -3.88
C LEU A 105 12.90 -6.51 -3.92
N SER A 106 14.11 -6.19 -3.47
CA SER A 106 14.64 -4.82 -3.51
C SER A 106 15.23 -4.42 -4.88
N THR A 107 15.58 -5.39 -5.74
CA THR A 107 16.14 -5.11 -7.07
C THR A 107 15.08 -4.57 -8.04
N LYS A 108 15.51 -3.84 -9.07
CA LYS A 108 14.61 -3.27 -10.08
C LYS A 108 13.80 -4.34 -10.85
N GLY A 109 14.34 -5.55 -11.00
CA GLY A 109 13.75 -6.60 -11.83
C GLY A 109 12.74 -7.50 -11.13
N SER A 110 12.73 -7.57 -9.80
CA SER A 110 11.84 -8.49 -9.07
C SER A 110 10.37 -8.17 -9.22
N ALA A 111 10.02 -6.88 -9.35
CA ALA A 111 8.66 -6.46 -9.64
C ALA A 111 8.10 -7.17 -10.88
N ILE A 112 8.93 -7.29 -11.93
CA ILE A 112 8.57 -7.95 -13.19
C ILE A 112 8.43 -9.45 -12.97
N VAL A 113 9.37 -10.08 -12.24
CA VAL A 113 9.32 -11.52 -11.96
C VAL A 113 8.06 -11.88 -11.17
N VAL A 114 7.74 -11.13 -10.11
CA VAL A 114 6.54 -11.37 -9.30
C VAL A 114 5.26 -11.11 -10.10
N ALA A 115 5.23 -10.06 -10.92
CA ALA A 115 4.10 -9.80 -11.80
C ALA A 115 3.90 -10.90 -12.86
N LEU A 116 4.98 -11.39 -13.47
CA LEU A 116 4.95 -12.52 -14.40
C LEU A 116 4.53 -13.83 -13.71
N PHE A 117 4.90 -14.04 -12.45
CA PHE A 117 4.42 -15.16 -11.66
C PHE A 117 2.89 -15.11 -11.47
N PHE A 118 2.35 -13.96 -11.06
CA PHE A 118 0.89 -13.78 -10.96
C PHE A 118 0.20 -13.96 -12.32
N PHE A 119 0.78 -13.41 -13.39
CA PHE A 119 0.27 -13.59 -14.75
C PHE A 119 0.25 -15.07 -15.16
N ALA A 120 1.34 -15.80 -14.94
CA ALA A 120 1.45 -17.21 -15.29
C ALA A 120 0.48 -18.07 -14.47
N LEU A 121 0.31 -17.77 -13.18
CA LEU A 121 -0.64 -18.46 -12.32
C LEU A 121 -2.09 -18.20 -12.76
N ALA A 122 -2.43 -16.95 -13.11
CA ALA A 122 -3.71 -16.58 -13.67
C ALA A 122 -3.97 -17.28 -15.00
N LEU A 123 -2.99 -17.28 -15.90
CA LEU A 123 -3.05 -17.96 -17.20
C LEU A 123 -3.25 -19.47 -17.05
N ALA A 124 -2.53 -20.09 -16.13
CA ALA A 124 -2.70 -21.51 -15.82
C ALA A 124 -4.12 -21.79 -15.31
N ALA A 125 -4.65 -20.98 -14.39
CA ALA A 125 -6.02 -21.11 -13.90
C ALA A 125 -7.04 -20.93 -15.03
N THR A 126 -6.82 -19.97 -15.93
CA THR A 126 -7.66 -19.73 -17.11
C THR A 126 -7.65 -20.95 -18.04
N ILE A 127 -6.49 -21.47 -18.41
CA ILE A 127 -6.39 -22.65 -19.29
C ILE A 127 -7.04 -23.88 -18.63
N LEU A 128 -6.74 -24.13 -17.36
CA LEU A 128 -7.32 -25.23 -16.61
C LEU A 128 -8.84 -25.09 -16.48
N SER A 129 -9.36 -23.87 -16.36
CA SER A 129 -10.80 -23.64 -16.33
C SER A 129 -11.47 -24.10 -17.64
N VAL A 130 -10.89 -23.83 -18.81
CA VAL A 130 -11.40 -24.33 -20.11
C VAL A 130 -11.36 -25.85 -20.15
N ILE A 131 -10.24 -26.46 -19.76
CA ILE A 131 -10.07 -27.92 -19.76
C ILE A 131 -11.13 -28.60 -18.88
N THR A 132 -11.49 -27.96 -17.77
CA THR A 132 -12.50 -28.48 -16.82
C THR A 132 -13.94 -28.10 -17.17
N GLY A 133 -14.17 -27.31 -18.23
CA GLY A 133 -15.48 -26.74 -18.55
C GLY A 133 -15.99 -25.75 -17.49
N ALA A 134 -15.09 -25.20 -16.68
CA ALA A 134 -15.37 -24.21 -15.64
C ALA A 134 -15.30 -22.76 -16.14
N ASP A 135 -14.93 -22.58 -17.39
CA ASP A 135 -14.70 -21.29 -18.03
C ASP A 135 -16.00 -20.52 -18.27
N CYS A 136 -17.01 -21.17 -18.84
CA CYS A 136 -18.32 -20.59 -19.11
C CYS A 136 -19.44 -21.61 -18.87
N ILE A 137 -20.26 -21.34 -17.87
CA ILE A 137 -21.44 -22.13 -17.53
C ILE A 137 -22.65 -21.25 -17.76
N ARG A 138 -23.59 -21.70 -18.58
CA ARG A 138 -24.90 -21.03 -18.70
C ARG A 138 -25.98 -21.98 -18.23
N TYR A 139 -26.94 -21.46 -17.49
CA TYR A 139 -28.10 -22.25 -17.09
C TYR A 139 -29.37 -21.44 -17.24
N LYS A 140 -30.43 -22.13 -17.68
CA LYS A 140 -31.74 -21.54 -17.93
C LYS A 140 -32.64 -21.89 -16.76
N LEU A 141 -33.06 -20.87 -16.02
CA LEU A 141 -34.07 -20.99 -14.99
C LEU A 141 -35.44 -20.77 -15.63
N VAL A 142 -36.40 -21.66 -15.36
CA VAL A 142 -37.79 -21.52 -15.83
C VAL A 142 -38.74 -21.58 -14.64
N ALA A 143 -39.64 -20.61 -14.55
CA ALA A 143 -40.73 -20.64 -13.58
C ALA A 143 -41.89 -21.49 -14.12
N ASP A 144 -42.26 -22.55 -13.38
CA ASP A 144 -43.31 -23.51 -13.78
C ASP A 144 -44.65 -22.82 -14.07
N ALA A 145 -44.97 -21.75 -13.32
CA ALA A 145 -46.27 -21.08 -13.38
C ALA A 145 -46.43 -20.11 -14.57
N THR A 146 -45.34 -19.57 -15.10
CA THR A 146 -45.38 -18.53 -16.15
C THR A 146 -44.74 -18.96 -17.46
N ALA A 147 -44.04 -20.10 -17.45
CA ALA A 147 -43.15 -20.52 -18.54
C ALA A 147 -42.11 -19.44 -18.94
N ARG A 148 -41.88 -18.43 -18.09
CA ARG A 148 -40.82 -17.45 -18.29
C ARG A 148 -39.50 -18.11 -17.95
N GLY A 149 -38.52 -17.93 -18.84
CA GLY A 149 -37.16 -18.40 -18.66
C GLY A 149 -36.18 -17.25 -18.59
N ALA A 150 -35.12 -17.40 -17.81
CA ALA A 150 -33.98 -16.50 -17.80
C ALA A 150 -32.67 -17.30 -17.89
N TRP A 151 -31.79 -16.87 -18.78
CA TRP A 151 -30.42 -17.39 -18.87
C TRP A 151 -29.54 -16.67 -17.87
N ILE A 152 -28.79 -17.42 -17.07
CA ILE A 152 -27.76 -16.92 -16.18
C ILE A 152 -26.42 -17.48 -16.65
N GLN A 153 -25.37 -16.68 -16.53
CA GLN A 153 -24.01 -17.06 -16.90
C GLN A 153 -23.09 -16.97 -15.67
N ALA A 154 -22.33 -18.02 -15.44
CA ALA A 154 -21.29 -18.14 -14.43
C ALA A 154 -20.01 -18.72 -15.07
N GLY A 155 -18.90 -18.75 -14.32
CA GLY A 155 -17.65 -19.36 -14.76
C GLY A 155 -16.42 -18.50 -14.50
N PHE A 156 -15.24 -19.10 -14.63
CA PHE A 156 -13.95 -18.48 -14.32
C PHE A 156 -13.45 -17.54 -15.43
N ILE A 157 -13.72 -17.88 -16.69
CA ILE A 157 -13.44 -17.03 -17.87
C ILE A 157 -14.61 -16.08 -18.16
N GLY A 158 -15.75 -16.31 -17.51
CA GLY A 158 -16.73 -15.25 -17.27
C GLY A 158 -16.00 -13.94 -16.91
N PRO A 159 -16.57 -12.78 -17.27
CA PRO A 159 -15.86 -11.49 -17.30
C PRO A 159 -15.17 -11.12 -15.98
N ASN A 160 -15.54 -11.80 -14.89
CA ASN A 160 -15.28 -11.52 -13.48
C ASN A 160 -13.85 -11.78 -13.04
N HIS A 161 -13.25 -12.93 -13.38
CA HIS A 161 -12.00 -13.37 -12.74
C HIS A 161 -10.80 -13.40 -13.67
N SER A 162 -10.88 -14.04 -14.84
CA SER A 162 -9.70 -14.22 -15.71
C SER A 162 -9.07 -12.90 -16.19
N PRO A 163 -9.79 -11.93 -16.80
CA PRO A 163 -9.18 -10.68 -17.27
C PRO A 163 -8.59 -9.83 -16.13
N PHE A 164 -9.25 -9.85 -14.98
CA PHE A 164 -8.77 -9.18 -13.77
C PHE A 164 -7.42 -9.75 -13.31
N HIS A 165 -7.33 -11.08 -13.19
CA HIS A 165 -6.10 -11.74 -12.74
C HIS A 165 -4.99 -11.72 -13.80
N LEU A 166 -5.33 -11.66 -15.08
CA LEU A 166 -4.36 -11.58 -16.18
C LEU A 166 -3.80 -10.17 -16.39
N ILE A 167 -4.60 -9.12 -16.19
CA ILE A 167 -4.18 -7.75 -16.55
C ILE A 167 -4.01 -6.90 -15.30
N VAL A 168 -5.05 -6.81 -14.48
CA VAL A 168 -5.11 -5.88 -13.34
C VAL A 168 -4.13 -6.30 -12.26
N VAL A 169 -4.10 -7.59 -11.90
CA VAL A 169 -3.24 -8.10 -10.82
C VAL A 169 -1.74 -7.89 -11.13
N PRO A 170 -1.17 -8.30 -12.28
CA PRO A 170 0.23 -8.06 -12.59
C PRO A 170 0.59 -6.57 -12.64
N PHE A 171 -0.30 -5.74 -13.19
CA PHE A 171 -0.11 -4.30 -13.22
C PHE A 171 -0.10 -3.68 -11.82
N PHE A 172 -1.04 -4.08 -10.96
CA PHE A 172 -1.09 -3.66 -9.56
C PHE A 172 0.17 -4.07 -8.80
N VAL A 173 0.68 -5.28 -9.03
CA VAL A 173 1.94 -5.77 -8.45
C VAL A 173 3.11 -4.88 -8.88
N LEU A 174 3.25 -4.60 -10.18
CA LEU A 174 4.32 -3.72 -10.69
C LEU A 174 4.29 -2.34 -10.04
N LEU A 175 3.11 -1.72 -9.97
CA LEU A 175 2.93 -0.42 -9.34
C LEU A 175 3.23 -0.45 -7.85
N SER A 176 2.86 -1.53 -7.17
CA SER A 176 3.09 -1.72 -5.74
C SER A 176 4.59 -1.79 -5.42
N PHE A 177 5.37 -2.55 -6.19
CA PHE A 177 6.83 -2.56 -6.03
C PHE A 177 7.45 -1.21 -6.37
N ARG A 178 6.94 -0.52 -7.40
CA ARG A 178 7.39 0.83 -7.74
C ARG A 178 7.15 1.79 -6.57
N TYR A 179 5.97 1.74 -5.95
CA TYR A 179 5.65 2.48 -4.74
C TYR A 179 6.62 2.16 -3.61
N LEU A 180 6.79 0.88 -3.24
CA LEU A 180 7.68 0.48 -2.14
C LEU A 180 9.12 0.93 -2.36
N ARG A 181 9.61 0.84 -3.59
CA ARG A 181 10.96 1.29 -3.92
C ARG A 181 11.10 2.79 -3.74
N LYS A 182 10.13 3.57 -4.21
CA LYS A 182 10.12 5.03 -4.05
C LYS A 182 10.02 5.44 -2.58
N ALA A 183 9.14 4.77 -1.81
CA ALA A 183 8.99 5.00 -0.37
C ALA A 183 10.26 4.67 0.41
N ASN A 184 10.93 3.55 0.11
CA ASN A 184 12.21 3.21 0.72
C ASN A 184 13.30 4.24 0.38
N LEU A 185 13.39 4.67 -0.87
CA LEU A 185 14.36 5.71 -1.27
C LEU A 185 14.09 7.03 -0.54
N ALA A 186 12.83 7.44 -0.44
CA ALA A 186 12.45 8.64 0.32
C ALA A 186 12.87 8.56 1.79
N LEU A 187 12.61 7.43 2.45
CA LEU A 187 13.00 7.19 3.85
C LEU A 187 14.53 7.24 4.02
N ILE A 188 15.27 6.60 3.12
CA ILE A 188 16.74 6.60 3.15
C ILE A 188 17.27 8.02 2.94
N GLU A 189 16.75 8.74 1.96
CA GLU A 189 17.19 10.10 1.64
C GLU A 189 16.95 11.08 2.79
N MET A 190 15.84 10.94 3.51
CA MET A 190 15.59 11.70 4.72
C MET A 190 16.61 11.44 5.84
N THR A 191 17.17 10.23 5.91
CA THR A 191 18.20 9.91 6.90
C THR A 191 19.61 10.28 6.46
N LYS A 192 19.88 10.28 5.15
CA LYS A 192 21.22 10.54 4.59
C LYS A 192 21.59 12.01 4.46
N SER A 193 20.65 12.92 4.73
CA SER A 193 20.77 14.25 4.18
C SER A 193 22.03 14.98 4.67
N THR A 194 22.71 15.54 3.69
CA THR A 194 24.10 15.97 3.58
C THR A 194 24.66 16.87 4.69
N SER A 195 25.97 16.74 4.86
CA SER A 195 26.86 17.15 5.98
C SER A 195 26.87 18.61 6.44
N GLU A 196 26.04 19.50 5.89
CA GLU A 196 26.04 20.92 6.28
C GLU A 196 24.82 21.34 7.11
N LEU A 197 23.69 20.64 6.99
CA LEU A 197 22.41 21.04 7.62
C LEU A 197 21.80 19.95 8.50
N GLY A 198 22.49 18.80 8.65
CA GLY A 198 22.03 17.67 9.44
C GLY A 198 20.96 16.80 8.75
N PRO A 199 20.63 15.65 9.35
CA PRO A 199 19.63 14.73 8.82
C PRO A 199 18.20 15.29 8.94
N THR A 200 17.43 15.23 7.85
CA THR A 200 16.01 15.59 7.82
C THR A 200 15.18 14.72 8.76
N MET A 201 15.56 13.46 8.97
CA MET A 201 14.91 12.56 9.92
C MET A 201 15.87 12.17 11.04
N PHE A 202 15.45 12.37 12.29
CA PHE A 202 16.27 12.10 13.47
C PHE A 202 15.44 11.40 14.54
N ILE A 203 16.14 10.72 15.46
CA ILE A 203 15.54 10.15 16.66
C ILE A 203 15.87 11.03 17.84
N ILE A 204 14.88 11.27 18.68
CA ILE A 204 15.05 11.99 19.93
C ILE A 204 14.77 11.00 21.03
N ASP A 205 15.84 10.55 21.64
CA ASP A 205 15.79 9.66 22.79
C ASP A 205 15.85 10.49 24.07
N PRO A 206 14.72 10.68 24.79
CA PRO A 206 14.72 11.41 26.05
C PRO A 206 15.44 10.65 27.17
N SER A 207 15.71 9.35 26.98
CA SER A 207 16.34 8.50 28.01
C SER A 207 17.87 8.56 28.02
N GLY A 208 18.49 9.18 27.00
CA GLY A 208 19.95 9.26 26.89
C GLY A 208 20.62 7.89 26.74
N SER A 209 19.92 6.90 26.17
CA SER A 209 20.47 5.54 26.09
C SER A 209 21.74 5.49 25.23
N GLU A 210 22.74 4.71 25.68
CA GLU A 210 24.08 4.64 25.07
C GLU A 210 24.11 4.01 23.66
N ARG A 211 22.99 3.45 23.19
CA ARG A 211 22.87 2.91 21.84
C ARG A 211 21.75 3.61 21.09
N PRO A 212 22.00 4.78 20.48
CA PRO A 212 21.01 5.47 19.70
C PRO A 212 20.59 4.55 18.54
N LEU A 213 19.35 4.05 18.61
CA LEU A 213 18.75 3.38 17.48
C LEU A 213 18.67 4.37 16.33
N GLY A 214 19.07 3.94 15.13
CA GLY A 214 18.94 4.76 13.94
C GLY A 214 17.47 4.97 13.55
N PRO A 215 17.09 6.10 12.91
CA PRO A 215 15.72 6.34 12.46
C PRO A 215 15.15 5.21 11.61
N LEU A 216 15.99 4.65 10.71
CA LEU A 216 15.60 3.52 9.87
C LEU A 216 15.33 2.25 10.69
N ASP A 217 16.01 2.02 11.81
CA ASP A 217 15.77 0.85 12.66
C ASP A 217 14.45 0.95 13.41
N LYS A 218 14.05 2.17 13.79
CA LYS A 218 12.69 2.40 14.30
C LYS A 218 11.66 2.09 13.22
N VAL A 219 11.85 2.59 12.00
CA VAL A 219 10.96 2.30 10.86
C VAL A 219 10.88 0.79 10.59
N ARG A 220 12.02 0.09 10.56
CA ARG A 220 12.09 -1.37 10.37
C ARG A 220 11.27 -2.11 11.42
N ARG A 221 11.37 -1.72 12.69
CA ARG A 221 10.62 -2.33 13.80
C ARG A 221 9.11 -2.11 13.68
N ILE A 222 8.68 -0.89 13.33
CA ILE A 222 7.27 -0.57 13.06
C ILE A 222 6.76 -1.41 11.89
N ASN A 223 7.49 -1.40 10.77
CA ASN A 223 7.13 -2.14 9.56
C ASN A 223 6.98 -3.64 9.81
N ARG A 224 7.95 -4.28 10.48
CA ARG A 224 7.95 -5.72 10.74
C ARG A 224 6.75 -6.14 11.59
N ARG A 225 6.38 -5.33 12.59
CA ARG A 225 5.19 -5.58 13.42
C ARG A 225 3.91 -5.51 12.62
N CYS A 226 3.68 -4.40 11.91
CA CYS A 226 2.48 -4.23 11.13
C CYS A 226 2.36 -5.32 10.05
N SER A 227 3.48 -5.69 9.42
CA SER A 227 3.50 -6.73 8.38
C SER A 227 3.17 -8.11 8.94
N ARG A 228 3.62 -8.46 10.16
CA ARG A 228 3.22 -9.72 10.81
C ARG A 228 1.70 -9.79 11.05
N VAL A 229 1.10 -8.70 11.52
CA VAL A 229 -0.36 -8.61 11.69
C VAL A 229 -1.07 -8.75 10.34
N ALA A 230 -0.56 -8.08 9.31
CA ALA A 230 -1.11 -8.17 7.96
C ALA A 230 -1.04 -9.58 7.37
N ILE A 231 0.08 -10.29 7.57
CA ILE A 231 0.25 -11.68 7.14
C ILE A 231 -0.73 -12.59 7.89
N ALA A 232 -0.86 -12.44 9.21
CA ALA A 232 -1.82 -13.23 10.00
C ALA A 232 -3.27 -12.97 9.53
N LEU A 233 -3.62 -11.72 9.27
CA LEU A 233 -4.92 -11.35 8.72
C LEU A 233 -5.14 -11.93 7.32
N ALA A 234 -4.12 -11.89 6.47
CA ALA A 234 -4.18 -12.47 5.14
C ALA A 234 -4.41 -13.98 5.16
N VAL A 235 -3.73 -14.70 6.06
CA VAL A 235 -3.94 -16.14 6.27
C VAL A 235 -5.36 -16.41 6.76
N LEU A 236 -5.87 -15.61 7.71
CA LEU A 236 -7.24 -15.73 8.21
C LEU A 236 -8.28 -15.48 7.11
N VAL A 237 -8.12 -14.41 6.33
CA VAL A 237 -9.00 -14.07 5.20
C VAL A 237 -8.94 -15.18 4.15
N GLY A 238 -7.75 -15.65 3.80
CA GLY A 238 -7.57 -16.79 2.91
C GLY A 238 -8.33 -18.02 3.41
N PHE A 239 -8.17 -18.38 4.69
CA PHE A 239 -8.89 -19.49 5.30
C PHE A 239 -10.42 -19.31 5.27
N CYS A 240 -10.92 -18.10 5.56
CA CYS A 240 -12.35 -17.81 5.47
C CYS A 240 -12.87 -17.96 4.04
N LEU A 241 -12.14 -17.46 3.04
CA LEU A 241 -12.50 -17.63 1.63
C LEU A 241 -12.51 -19.10 1.23
N PHE A 242 -11.46 -19.85 1.55
CA PHE A 242 -11.42 -21.30 1.31
C PHE A 242 -12.56 -22.03 2.01
N ARG A 243 -12.89 -21.66 3.24
CA ARG A 243 -13.94 -22.29 4.04
C ARG A 243 -15.31 -22.05 3.43
N GLU A 244 -15.65 -20.81 3.06
CA GLU A 244 -16.95 -20.50 2.46
C GLU A 244 -17.08 -21.18 1.10
N GLU A 245 -16.02 -21.14 0.28
CA GLU A 245 -16.01 -21.78 -1.04
C GLU A 245 -16.07 -23.32 -0.96
N TYR A 246 -15.57 -23.91 0.13
CA TYR A 246 -15.63 -25.36 0.36
C TYR A 246 -16.94 -25.79 1.05
N ARG A 247 -17.48 -24.96 1.95
CA ARG A 247 -18.75 -25.25 2.65
C ARG A 247 -19.98 -24.98 1.79
N SER A 248 -19.85 -24.23 0.71
CA SER A 248 -20.89 -24.05 -0.30
C SER A 248 -21.13 -25.31 -1.16
N VAL A 249 -20.29 -26.34 -1.06
CA VAL A 249 -20.39 -27.59 -1.84
C VAL A 249 -21.71 -28.39 -1.71
N PRO A 250 -22.42 -28.43 -0.56
CA PRO A 250 -23.72 -29.10 -0.45
C PRO A 250 -24.91 -28.20 -0.79
N LEU A 251 -24.74 -26.88 -0.93
CA LEU A 251 -25.81 -25.95 -1.25
C LEU A 251 -25.79 -25.62 -2.75
N PRO A 252 -26.96 -25.38 -3.39
CA PRO A 252 -27.06 -24.96 -4.79
C PRO A 252 -26.67 -23.47 -4.94
N ILE A 253 -25.45 -23.15 -4.52
CA ILE A 253 -24.82 -21.87 -4.79
C ILE A 253 -24.26 -21.98 -6.22
N PHE A 254 -24.40 -20.93 -7.03
CA PHE A 254 -24.01 -20.97 -8.44
C PHE A 254 -22.66 -20.26 -8.60
N GLY A 255 -21.59 -21.02 -8.82
CA GLY A 255 -20.22 -20.51 -8.96
C GLY A 255 -19.31 -21.49 -9.70
N TRP A 256 -18.10 -21.05 -10.03
CA TRP A 256 -17.13 -21.86 -10.79
C TRP A 256 -16.61 -23.09 -10.02
N VAL A 257 -16.84 -23.14 -8.70
CA VAL A 257 -16.50 -24.29 -7.84
C VAL A 257 -17.54 -25.41 -7.91
N GLN A 258 -18.79 -25.12 -8.28
CA GLN A 258 -19.85 -26.13 -8.48
C GLN A 258 -19.88 -26.74 -9.88
N VAL A 259 -18.90 -26.46 -10.75
CA VAL A 259 -18.80 -27.01 -12.13
C VAL A 259 -19.01 -28.52 -12.18
N LEU A 260 -18.50 -29.25 -11.18
CA LEU A 260 -18.61 -30.70 -11.14
C LEU A 260 -20.02 -31.24 -10.85
N ARG A 261 -20.94 -30.39 -10.40
CA ARG A 261 -22.30 -30.79 -9.97
C ARG A 261 -23.41 -30.00 -10.65
N ILE A 262 -23.09 -29.04 -11.51
CA ILE A 262 -24.09 -28.17 -12.14
C ILE A 262 -25.11 -28.97 -12.97
N HIS A 263 -24.69 -30.09 -13.57
CA HIS A 263 -25.60 -31.00 -14.28
C HIS A 263 -26.53 -31.78 -13.35
N ASP A 264 -26.13 -32.03 -12.11
CA ASP A 264 -27.00 -32.65 -11.09
C ASP A 264 -28.12 -31.69 -10.64
N LEU A 265 -28.03 -30.41 -11.03
CA LEU A 265 -29.05 -29.40 -10.78
C LEU A 265 -30.13 -29.35 -11.86
N VAL A 266 -29.99 -30.05 -12.99
CA VAL A 266 -31.08 -30.13 -13.98
C VAL A 266 -32.31 -30.75 -13.31
N ASP A 267 -33.48 -30.14 -13.51
CA ASP A 267 -34.74 -30.44 -12.81
C ASP A 267 -34.75 -30.15 -11.30
N TYR A 268 -33.64 -29.70 -10.71
CA TYR A 268 -33.62 -29.21 -9.34
C TYR A 268 -34.50 -27.97 -9.25
N SER A 269 -35.45 -28.02 -8.31
CA SER A 269 -36.43 -26.97 -8.14
C SER A 269 -36.18 -26.16 -6.90
N VAL A 270 -36.01 -24.86 -7.07
CA VAL A 270 -35.99 -23.88 -5.99
C VAL A 270 -37.41 -23.38 -5.79
N ARG A 271 -37.95 -23.55 -4.58
CA ARG A 271 -39.21 -22.89 -4.20
C ARG A 271 -38.92 -21.43 -3.90
N ALA A 272 -39.67 -20.53 -4.53
CA ALA A 272 -39.68 -19.13 -4.14
C ALA A 272 -40.26 -18.99 -2.72
N PRO A 273 -39.72 -18.10 -1.89
CA PRO A 273 -40.18 -17.91 -0.52
C PRO A 273 -41.62 -17.41 -0.51
N GLY A 274 -42.53 -18.24 0.02
CA GLY A 274 -43.95 -17.94 0.15
C GLY A 274 -44.61 -18.63 1.35
N GLY A 275 -43.81 -19.25 2.23
CA GLY A 275 -44.25 -19.80 3.51
C GLY A 275 -43.23 -19.50 4.60
N PRO A 276 -43.61 -19.54 5.90
CA PRO A 276 -42.77 -19.14 7.05
C PRO A 276 -41.59 -20.09 7.36
N ILE A 277 -41.09 -20.84 6.38
CA ILE A 277 -39.91 -21.70 6.54
C ILE A 277 -38.70 -20.96 6.00
N ALA A 278 -37.96 -20.43 6.98
CA ALA A 278 -36.53 -20.17 7.06
C ALA A 278 -35.85 -19.52 5.84
N ASP A 279 -35.62 -18.21 5.95
CA ASP A 279 -34.63 -17.45 5.18
C ASP A 279 -33.24 -18.14 5.12
N ASP A 280 -32.96 -19.08 6.02
CA ASP A 280 -31.68 -19.80 6.13
C ASP A 280 -31.30 -20.69 4.92
N GLU A 281 -32.24 -21.22 4.13
CA GLU A 281 -31.89 -22.12 3.01
C GLU A 281 -31.47 -21.39 1.72
N LEU A 282 -31.82 -20.10 1.57
CA LEU A 282 -31.44 -19.28 0.40
C LEU A 282 -30.33 -18.26 0.68
N HIS A 283 -29.72 -18.28 1.88
CA HIS A 283 -28.64 -17.35 2.26
C HIS A 283 -27.35 -17.49 1.43
N GLY A 284 -27.25 -18.52 0.60
CA GLY A 284 -26.12 -18.73 -0.31
C GLY A 284 -26.19 -17.88 -1.57
N GLY A 285 -26.40 -16.56 -1.48
CA GLY A 285 -26.10 -15.58 -2.53
C GLY A 285 -26.58 -15.87 -3.96
N GLY A 286 -27.48 -16.83 -4.19
CA GLY A 286 -27.81 -17.31 -5.52
C GLY A 286 -28.61 -16.28 -6.33
N PRO A 287 -29.14 -16.67 -7.50
CA PRO A 287 -29.88 -15.79 -8.41
C PRO A 287 -31.29 -15.45 -7.87
N ALA A 288 -31.40 -15.11 -6.59
CA ALA A 288 -32.62 -14.76 -5.88
C ALA A 288 -33.37 -13.63 -6.60
N HIS A 289 -32.67 -12.62 -7.12
CA HIS A 289 -33.28 -11.56 -7.91
C HIS A 289 -33.90 -12.10 -9.22
N VAL A 290 -33.20 -13.03 -9.91
CA VAL A 290 -33.72 -13.64 -11.14
C VAL A 290 -34.94 -14.52 -10.82
N VAL A 291 -34.88 -15.32 -9.75
CA VAL A 291 -36.02 -16.11 -9.25
C VAL A 291 -37.20 -15.20 -8.90
N GLN A 292 -36.96 -14.11 -8.17
CA GLN A 292 -37.99 -13.13 -7.82
C GLN A 292 -38.61 -12.48 -9.06
N THR A 293 -37.78 -12.10 -10.05
CA THR A 293 -38.24 -11.53 -11.32
C THR A 293 -39.08 -12.53 -12.11
N LEU A 294 -38.66 -13.79 -12.19
CA LEU A 294 -39.41 -14.86 -12.86
C LEU A 294 -40.75 -15.16 -12.15
N CYS A 295 -40.80 -14.98 -10.83
CA CYS A 295 -41.96 -15.23 -9.99
C CYS A 295 -42.87 -14.02 -9.76
N THR A 296 -42.50 -12.83 -10.26
CA THR A 296 -43.29 -11.61 -10.08
C THR A 296 -44.67 -11.77 -10.73
N GLY A 297 -45.75 -11.59 -9.95
CA GLY A 297 -47.15 -11.78 -10.38
C GLY A 297 -47.73 -13.19 -10.15
N VAL A 298 -46.91 -14.19 -9.79
CA VAL A 298 -47.38 -15.53 -9.37
C VAL A 298 -47.70 -15.55 -7.88
N ALA A 299 -46.82 -14.95 -7.08
CA ALA A 299 -46.97 -14.88 -5.62
C ALA A 299 -48.27 -14.16 -5.19
N GLU A 300 -48.69 -13.15 -5.96
CA GLU A 300 -49.94 -12.41 -5.72
C GLU A 300 -51.20 -13.29 -5.84
N ARG A 301 -51.11 -14.45 -6.51
CA ARG A 301 -52.22 -15.39 -6.68
C ARG A 301 -52.25 -16.50 -5.63
N GLY A 302 -51.38 -16.45 -4.62
CA GLY A 302 -51.30 -17.45 -3.55
C GLY A 302 -50.69 -18.81 -3.98
N ASN A 303 -50.16 -18.90 -5.20
CA ASN A 303 -49.50 -20.12 -5.68
C ASN A 303 -48.00 -20.07 -5.40
N ALA A 304 -47.45 -21.18 -4.89
CA ALA A 304 -46.00 -21.33 -4.72
C ALA A 304 -45.31 -21.30 -6.09
N CYS A 305 -44.49 -20.28 -6.35
CA CYS A 305 -43.68 -20.23 -7.56
C CYS A 305 -42.51 -21.21 -7.42
N LYS A 306 -42.44 -22.19 -8.33
CA LYS A 306 -41.36 -23.16 -8.41
C LYS A 306 -40.51 -22.80 -9.63
N VAL A 307 -39.22 -22.55 -9.40
CA VAL A 307 -38.26 -22.29 -10.46
C VAL A 307 -37.36 -23.52 -10.59
N LYS A 308 -37.29 -24.09 -11.78
CA LYS A 308 -36.43 -25.23 -12.08
C LYS A 308 -35.29 -24.82 -13.00
N VAL A 309 -34.15 -25.48 -12.87
CA VAL A 309 -33.11 -25.42 -13.88
C VAL A 309 -33.55 -26.30 -15.04
N GLU A 310 -34.01 -25.69 -16.13
CA GLU A 310 -34.46 -26.41 -17.33
C GLU A 310 -33.27 -26.97 -18.11
N LYS A 311 -32.20 -26.18 -18.19
CA LYS A 311 -31.06 -26.48 -19.06
C LYS A 311 -29.77 -25.94 -18.49
N VAL A 312 -28.69 -26.67 -18.72
CA VAL A 312 -27.32 -26.24 -18.43
C VAL A 312 -26.49 -26.44 -19.70
N LEU A 313 -25.75 -25.40 -20.10
CA LEU A 313 -24.76 -25.38 -21.17
C LEU A 313 -23.39 -25.11 -20.54
N GLY A 314 -22.36 -25.81 -21.02
CA GLY A 314 -21.04 -25.81 -20.37
C GLY A 314 -21.06 -26.54 -19.03
N GLY A 315 -19.99 -26.41 -18.26
CA GLY A 315 -19.71 -27.33 -17.16
C GLY A 315 -19.01 -28.60 -17.67
N GLY A 316 -17.99 -29.07 -16.97
CA GLY A 316 -17.29 -30.29 -17.34
C GLY A 316 -18.25 -31.49 -17.34
N PRO A 317 -18.23 -32.37 -18.36
CA PRO A 317 -19.06 -33.57 -18.36
C PRO A 317 -18.73 -34.43 -17.12
N PRO A 318 -19.70 -35.15 -16.54
CA PRO A 318 -19.48 -36.02 -15.38
C PRO A 318 -18.48 -37.16 -15.65
N SER A 319 -17.99 -37.30 -16.89
CA SER A 319 -16.94 -38.23 -17.28
C SER A 319 -15.64 -38.02 -16.47
N GLY A 320 -15.00 -39.12 -16.08
CA GLY A 320 -13.94 -39.13 -15.06
C GLY A 320 -12.67 -38.31 -15.38
N THR A 321 -12.42 -37.91 -16.64
CA THR A 321 -11.21 -37.16 -17.01
C THR A 321 -11.25 -35.70 -16.56
N GLY A 322 -12.39 -35.02 -16.63
CA GLY A 322 -12.54 -33.62 -16.20
C GLY A 322 -12.40 -33.44 -14.68
N ARG A 323 -12.82 -34.46 -13.91
CA ARG A 323 -12.73 -34.46 -12.44
C ARG A 323 -11.29 -34.46 -11.93
N GLY A 324 -10.36 -35.06 -12.67
CA GLY A 324 -8.93 -35.05 -12.32
C GLY A 324 -8.29 -33.66 -12.46
N TRP A 325 -8.71 -32.87 -13.44
CA TRP A 325 -8.18 -31.53 -13.71
C TRP A 325 -8.84 -30.42 -12.87
N PHE A 326 -10.00 -30.68 -12.29
CA PHE A 326 -10.69 -29.73 -11.42
C PHE A 326 -9.86 -29.33 -10.20
N TRP A 327 -9.19 -30.26 -9.54
CA TRP A 327 -8.38 -29.93 -8.36
C TRP A 327 -7.17 -29.04 -8.69
N PRO A 328 -6.36 -29.34 -9.73
CA PRO A 328 -5.36 -28.40 -10.21
C PRO A 328 -5.92 -27.01 -10.55
N PHE A 329 -7.06 -26.94 -11.24
CA PHE A 329 -7.75 -25.69 -11.53
C PHE A 329 -8.10 -24.92 -10.25
N PHE A 330 -8.81 -25.57 -9.32
CA PHE A 330 -9.26 -25.00 -8.06
C PHE A 330 -8.08 -24.49 -7.22
N ILE A 331 -7.02 -25.29 -7.09
CA ILE A 331 -5.82 -24.90 -6.37
C ILE A 331 -5.16 -23.69 -7.04
N ALA A 332 -5.03 -23.67 -8.37
CA ALA A 332 -4.44 -22.55 -9.08
C ALA A 332 -5.25 -21.26 -8.93
N GLY A 333 -6.57 -21.32 -9.15
CA GLY A 333 -7.49 -20.19 -9.03
C GLY A 333 -7.53 -19.62 -7.61
N MET A 334 -7.74 -20.48 -6.61
CA MET A 334 -7.78 -20.05 -5.20
C MET A 334 -6.42 -19.56 -4.70
N SER A 335 -5.31 -20.17 -5.14
CA SER A 335 -3.97 -19.69 -4.80
C SER A 335 -3.71 -18.32 -5.38
N ALA A 336 -4.10 -18.06 -6.63
CA ALA A 336 -3.96 -16.75 -7.26
C ALA A 336 -4.70 -15.67 -6.46
N GLN A 337 -5.94 -15.95 -6.08
CA GLN A 337 -6.77 -15.03 -5.29
C GLN A 337 -6.22 -14.82 -3.88
N ALA A 338 -5.91 -15.90 -3.16
CA ALA A 338 -5.39 -15.83 -1.79
C ALA A 338 -4.04 -15.09 -1.72
N LEU A 339 -3.12 -15.40 -2.65
CA LEU A 339 -1.83 -14.71 -2.74
C LEU A 339 -2.00 -13.23 -3.10
N PHE A 340 -2.93 -12.90 -4.00
CA PHE A 340 -3.19 -11.51 -4.36
C PHE A 340 -3.79 -10.71 -3.20
N ILE A 341 -4.71 -11.29 -2.43
CA ILE A 341 -5.28 -10.67 -1.23
C ILE A 341 -4.18 -10.46 -0.18
N ALA A 342 -3.34 -11.47 0.06
CA ALA A 342 -2.22 -11.34 0.98
C ALA A 342 -1.25 -10.24 0.56
N PHE A 343 -0.91 -10.18 -0.74
CA PHE A 343 -0.10 -9.12 -1.31
C PHE A 343 -0.75 -7.74 -1.13
N THR A 344 -2.04 -7.62 -1.42
CA THR A 344 -2.78 -6.35 -1.29
C THR A 344 -2.81 -5.86 0.16
N LEU A 345 -3.07 -6.75 1.12
CA LEU A 345 -3.04 -6.42 2.55
C LEU A 345 -1.64 -6.00 3.02
N LEU A 346 -0.60 -6.66 2.52
CA LEU A 346 0.78 -6.26 2.77
C LEU A 346 1.05 -4.85 2.23
N ILE A 347 0.72 -4.56 0.97
CA ILE A 347 0.93 -3.23 0.37
C ILE A 347 0.14 -2.14 1.08
N LEU A 348 -1.13 -2.41 1.42
CA LEU A 348 -1.94 -1.49 2.22
C LEU A 348 -1.28 -1.19 3.57
N THR A 349 -0.71 -2.21 4.20
CA THR A 349 0.04 -2.06 5.45
C THR A 349 1.28 -1.20 5.26
N LYS A 350 2.03 -1.37 4.17
CA LYS A 350 3.19 -0.52 3.85
C LYS A 350 2.79 0.92 3.63
N LEU A 351 1.66 1.15 2.97
CA LEU A 351 1.09 2.46 2.76
C LEU A 351 0.77 3.14 4.09
N ILE A 352 0.04 2.44 4.96
CA ILE A 352 -0.32 2.94 6.30
C ILE A 352 0.93 3.22 7.14
N VAL A 353 1.91 2.31 7.16
CA VAL A 353 3.17 2.50 7.90
C VAL A 353 3.92 3.73 7.40
N THR A 354 4.03 3.88 6.08
CA THR A 354 4.72 5.03 5.47
C THR A 354 4.05 6.35 5.83
N LEU A 355 2.72 6.42 5.76
CA LEU A 355 1.95 7.60 6.15
C LEU A 355 2.05 7.87 7.65
N HIS A 356 2.06 6.83 8.48
CA HIS A 356 2.24 6.94 9.92
C HIS A 356 3.61 7.52 10.29
N ILE A 357 4.68 7.09 9.62
CA ILE A 357 6.05 7.58 9.84
C ILE A 357 6.14 9.08 9.52
N ILE A 358 5.55 9.51 8.40
CA ILE A 358 5.48 10.93 8.03
C ILE A 358 4.74 11.70 9.13
N TYR A 359 3.54 11.23 9.50
CA TYR A 359 2.72 11.86 10.52
C TYR A 359 3.43 11.98 11.87
N GLU A 360 4.00 10.89 12.38
CA GLU A 360 4.72 10.86 13.65
C GLU A 360 5.92 11.79 13.64
N GLY A 361 6.69 11.76 12.55
CA GLY A 361 7.86 12.60 12.36
C GLY A 361 7.56 14.10 12.44
N LEU A 362 6.38 14.51 11.95
CA LEU A 362 5.96 15.91 11.98
C LEU A 362 5.35 16.30 13.32
N ALA A 363 4.53 15.43 13.91
CA ALA A 363 3.82 15.67 15.16
C ALA A 363 4.73 15.92 16.37
N TYR A 364 6.02 15.63 16.24
CA TYR A 364 7.00 15.75 17.32
C TYR A 364 7.17 17.20 17.85
N LYS A 365 7.04 18.23 17.01
CA LYS A 365 7.48 19.59 17.38
C LYS A 365 6.61 20.31 18.43
N ASP A 366 5.43 19.78 18.77
CA ASP A 366 4.57 20.34 19.83
C ASP A 366 4.94 19.84 21.23
N PHE A 367 6.00 19.03 21.33
CA PHE A 367 6.58 18.63 22.60
C PHE A 367 7.54 19.72 23.06
N ASP A 368 7.05 20.60 23.92
CA ASP A 368 7.90 21.57 24.60
C ASP A 368 8.85 20.80 25.54
N LEU A 369 10.11 20.70 25.12
CA LEU A 369 11.18 20.04 25.86
C LEU A 369 11.36 20.63 27.27
N ARG A 370 10.94 21.88 27.52
CA ARG A 370 11.03 22.50 28.85
C ARG A 370 9.93 22.04 29.79
N THR A 371 8.71 21.84 29.30
CA THR A 371 7.56 21.48 30.15
C THR A 371 7.28 19.99 30.18
N GLY A 372 7.83 19.22 29.23
CA GLY A 372 7.55 17.79 29.11
C GLY A 372 6.07 17.48 28.85
N ARG A 373 5.28 18.50 28.49
CA ARG A 373 3.85 18.40 28.17
C ARG A 373 3.67 18.68 26.69
N TYR A 374 2.73 17.97 26.08
CA TYR A 374 2.17 18.42 24.81
C TYR A 374 1.43 19.73 25.07
N GLY A 375 1.57 20.71 24.19
CA GLY A 375 0.67 21.86 24.20
C GLY A 375 -0.76 21.38 23.92
N ASP A 376 -1.57 21.18 24.96
CA ASP A 376 -2.99 20.79 24.85
C ASP A 376 -3.82 21.78 24.01
N ILE A 377 -3.27 22.97 23.73
CA ILE A 377 -3.86 24.06 22.95
C ILE A 377 -4.28 23.60 21.53
N TYR A 378 -3.63 22.59 20.96
CA TYR A 378 -3.95 22.12 19.60
C TYR A 378 -5.10 21.10 19.53
N LEU A 379 -5.40 20.38 20.60
CA LEU A 379 -6.48 19.37 20.61
C LEU A 379 -7.87 20.01 20.72
N ASP A 380 -7.96 21.20 21.31
CA ASP A 380 -9.23 21.93 21.46
C ASP A 380 -9.68 22.62 20.17
N SER A 381 -8.75 23.03 19.30
CA SER A 381 -9.05 23.66 18.01
C SER A 381 -9.33 22.67 16.88
N MET A 382 -9.11 21.37 17.11
CA MET A 382 -9.39 20.33 16.14
C MET A 382 -10.90 20.06 16.02
N SER A 383 -11.38 19.97 14.77
CA SER A 383 -12.75 19.53 14.49
C SER A 383 -13.03 18.15 15.10
N ALA A 384 -14.30 17.85 15.41
CA ALA A 384 -14.69 16.56 15.98
C ALA A 384 -14.20 15.36 15.14
N LEU A 385 -14.16 15.52 13.80
CA LEU A 385 -13.61 14.54 12.87
C LEU A 385 -12.12 14.30 13.12
N SER A 386 -11.32 15.35 13.28
CA SER A 386 -9.89 15.22 13.53
C SER A 386 -9.60 14.54 14.87
N ARG A 387 -10.42 14.80 15.91
CA ARG A 387 -10.33 14.08 17.19
C ARG A 387 -10.66 12.60 17.06
N LEU A 388 -11.72 12.24 16.32
CA LEU A 388 -12.06 10.84 16.05
C LEU A 388 -10.90 10.13 15.34
N LEU A 389 -10.31 10.79 14.35
CA LEU A 389 -9.23 10.24 13.55
C LEU A 389 -7.93 10.11 14.34
N HIS A 390 -7.59 11.08 15.18
CA HIS A 390 -6.49 10.92 16.15
C HIS A 390 -6.77 9.74 17.10
N ARG A 391 -8.02 9.52 17.54
CA ARG A 391 -8.37 8.32 18.32
C ARG A 391 -8.19 7.05 17.52
N MET A 392 -8.53 7.02 16.22
CA MET A 392 -8.30 5.85 15.36
C MET A 392 -6.80 5.59 15.15
N VAL A 393 -6.01 6.61 14.79
CA VAL A 393 -4.56 6.51 14.63
C VAL A 393 -3.90 6.09 15.95
N SER A 394 -4.27 6.70 17.08
CA SER A 394 -3.75 6.30 18.39
C SER A 394 -4.20 4.90 18.83
N SER A 395 -5.39 4.45 18.41
CA SER A 395 -5.85 3.08 18.66
C SER A 395 -5.09 2.08 17.80
N PHE A 396 -4.82 2.42 16.54
CA PHE A 396 -3.93 1.67 15.66
C PHE A 396 -2.51 1.63 16.22
N SER A 397 -1.94 2.77 16.63
CA SER A 397 -0.65 2.83 17.33
C SER A 397 -0.65 2.02 18.61
N ARG A 398 -1.76 1.96 19.36
CA ARG A 398 -1.90 1.07 20.53
C ARG A 398 -1.97 -0.40 20.13
N LEU A 399 -2.66 -0.74 19.05
CA LEU A 399 -2.75 -2.10 18.53
C LEU A 399 -1.40 -2.60 18.01
N VAL A 400 -0.64 -1.71 17.37
CA VAL A 400 0.72 -1.95 16.88
C VAL A 400 1.77 -1.88 18.02
N GLY A 401 1.52 -1.05 19.04
CA GLY A 401 2.53 -0.59 20.00
C GLY A 401 2.39 -1.09 21.44
N LYS A 402 1.29 -1.75 21.84
CA LYS A 402 1.05 -2.15 23.25
C LYS A 402 2.09 -3.07 23.90
N SER A 403 3.10 -3.57 23.19
CA SER A 403 4.04 -4.57 23.74
C SER A 403 5.54 -4.27 23.69
N VAL A 404 6.03 -3.13 23.18
CA VAL A 404 7.47 -2.80 23.38
C VAL A 404 7.65 -1.33 23.70
N ALA A 405 7.96 -1.15 24.99
CA ALA A 405 8.82 -0.19 25.64
C ALA A 405 8.29 1.24 25.97
N PRO A 406 8.60 1.71 27.18
CA PRO A 406 8.10 2.95 27.74
C PRO A 406 8.95 4.13 27.27
N ARG A 407 8.33 5.24 26.83
CA ARG A 407 9.01 6.54 26.58
C ARG A 407 10.12 6.56 25.50
N ASP A 408 10.22 5.54 24.66
CA ASP A 408 11.31 5.40 23.67
C ASP A 408 11.27 6.42 22.53
N ALA A 409 12.44 6.99 22.23
CA ALA A 409 12.91 7.45 20.92
C ALA A 409 11.83 7.88 19.93
N ARG A 410 11.46 9.16 19.89
CA ARG A 410 10.49 9.69 18.91
C ARG A 410 11.16 9.99 17.57
N LEU A 411 10.40 9.80 16.49
CA LEU A 411 10.85 10.20 15.17
C LEU A 411 10.59 11.70 15.00
N GLY A 412 11.58 12.47 14.56
CA GLY A 412 11.44 13.88 14.21
C GLY A 412 11.77 14.09 12.74
N ILE A 413 11.01 14.98 12.07
CA ILE A 413 11.27 15.45 10.70
C ILE A 413 11.55 16.95 10.75
N GLN A 414 12.70 17.36 10.25
CA GLN A 414 13.08 18.76 10.08
C GLN A 414 12.81 19.20 8.65
N LEU A 415 11.88 20.15 8.47
CA LEU A 415 11.59 20.73 7.16
C LEU A 415 12.73 21.64 6.69
N ARG A 416 13.02 21.63 5.38
CA ARG A 416 14.10 22.41 4.75
C ARG A 416 13.53 23.58 3.95
N PHE A 417 13.49 24.76 4.56
CA PHE A 417 12.91 25.97 3.97
C PHE A 417 13.78 26.63 2.88
N ASN A 418 15.05 26.25 2.78
CA ASN A 418 16.01 26.77 1.79
C ASN A 418 16.21 25.83 0.59
N ALA A 419 15.36 24.82 0.41
CA ALA A 419 15.46 23.90 -0.72
C ALA A 419 15.17 24.64 -2.04
N SER A 420 16.09 24.50 -3.01
CA SER A 420 15.99 25.17 -4.33
C SER A 420 14.81 24.67 -5.18
N ASP A 421 14.28 23.49 -4.87
CA ASP A 421 13.10 22.91 -5.54
C ASP A 421 11.77 23.48 -5.03
N ARG A 422 11.80 24.37 -4.01
CA ARG A 422 10.64 25.01 -3.37
C ARG A 422 9.66 24.02 -2.71
N ARG A 423 10.14 22.85 -2.26
CA ARG A 423 9.29 21.75 -1.73
C ARG A 423 9.61 21.32 -0.29
N PHE A 424 10.04 22.22 0.58
CA PHE A 424 10.40 21.92 1.99
C PHE A 424 11.42 20.79 2.19
N GLY A 425 12.20 20.43 1.15
CA GLY A 425 13.09 19.26 1.19
C GLY A 425 12.37 17.91 1.17
N LEU A 426 11.09 17.89 0.77
CA LEU A 426 10.25 16.70 0.68
C LEU A 426 9.97 16.29 -0.77
N GLY A 427 10.68 16.83 -1.75
CA GLY A 427 10.40 16.59 -3.18
C GLY A 427 10.40 15.11 -3.60
N VAL A 428 11.04 14.22 -2.83
CA VAL A 428 11.02 12.77 -3.10
C VAL A 428 9.71 12.10 -2.64
N TRP A 429 9.04 12.67 -1.63
CA TRP A 429 7.75 12.21 -1.13
C TRP A 429 6.61 12.44 -2.11
N ASP A 430 6.75 13.42 -3.00
CA ASP A 430 5.81 13.67 -4.08
C ASP A 430 5.60 12.41 -4.92
N TYR A 431 6.70 11.73 -5.26
CA TYR A 431 6.64 10.48 -6.01
C TYR A 431 5.98 9.36 -5.22
N VAL A 432 6.20 9.30 -3.91
CA VAL A 432 5.62 8.28 -3.05
C VAL A 432 4.11 8.43 -3.01
N TYR A 433 3.63 9.64 -2.79
CA TYR A 433 2.20 9.89 -2.66
C TYR A 433 1.47 9.88 -4.01
N ASN A 434 2.06 10.38 -5.10
CA ASN A 434 1.52 10.17 -6.45
C ASN A 434 1.43 8.68 -6.78
N SER A 435 2.41 7.87 -6.35
CA SER A 435 2.35 6.41 -6.52
C SER A 435 1.25 5.79 -5.65
N SER A 436 1.01 6.30 -4.44
CA SER A 436 -0.11 5.88 -3.59
C SER A 436 -1.47 6.17 -4.25
N LEU A 437 -1.65 7.37 -4.82
CA LEU A 437 -2.86 7.72 -5.54
C LEU A 437 -3.06 6.84 -6.78
N LEU A 438 -1.99 6.58 -7.52
CA LEU A 438 -2.06 5.67 -8.66
C LEU A 438 -2.47 4.24 -8.23
N LEU A 439 -1.94 3.74 -7.11
CA LEU A 439 -2.36 2.45 -6.55
C LEU A 439 -3.84 2.44 -6.19
N VAL A 440 -4.35 3.52 -5.60
CA VAL A 440 -5.78 3.65 -5.31
C VAL A 440 -6.59 3.73 -6.58
N LEU A 441 -6.16 4.50 -7.58
CA LEU A 441 -6.88 4.61 -8.85
C LEU A 441 -7.02 3.24 -9.50
N ILE A 442 -5.94 2.46 -9.56
CA ILE A 442 -6.00 1.10 -10.09
C ILE A 442 -6.88 0.20 -9.22
N GLY A 443 -6.81 0.31 -7.89
CA GLY A 443 -7.70 -0.41 -6.98
C GLY A 443 -9.19 -0.04 -7.18
N ALA A 444 -9.49 1.22 -7.47
CA ALA A 444 -10.83 1.71 -7.76
C ALA A 444 -11.33 1.17 -9.10
N ILE A 445 -10.49 1.20 -10.14
CA ILE A 445 -10.81 0.64 -11.47
C ILE A 445 -11.02 -0.87 -11.36
N ALA A 446 -10.15 -1.55 -10.61
CA ALA A 446 -10.21 -2.97 -10.31
C ALA A 446 -11.55 -3.34 -9.64
N PHE A 447 -11.93 -2.58 -8.60
CA PHE A 447 -13.21 -2.76 -7.90
C PHE A 447 -14.40 -2.49 -8.81
N ALA A 448 -14.38 -1.38 -9.56
CA ALA A 448 -15.41 -1.02 -10.52
C ALA A 448 -15.60 -2.11 -11.59
N ALA A 449 -14.51 -2.66 -12.12
CA ALA A 449 -14.53 -3.77 -13.06
C ALA A 449 -15.18 -5.01 -12.44
N VAL A 450 -14.83 -5.39 -11.21
CA VAL A 450 -15.47 -6.51 -10.49
C VAL A 450 -16.96 -6.27 -10.31
N GLN A 451 -17.39 -5.06 -9.94
CA GLN A 451 -18.81 -4.73 -9.79
C GLN A 451 -19.58 -4.84 -11.11
N VAL A 452 -19.02 -4.30 -12.20
CA VAL A 452 -19.58 -4.48 -13.55
C VAL A 452 -19.71 -5.97 -13.83
N ASN A 453 -18.66 -6.73 -13.59
CA ASN A 453 -18.65 -8.13 -13.93
C ASN A 453 -19.61 -9.00 -13.09
N ASN A 454 -19.98 -8.58 -11.88
CA ASN A 454 -20.94 -9.32 -11.04
C ASN A 454 -22.41 -9.10 -11.42
N ILE A 455 -22.73 -8.14 -12.30
CA ILE A 455 -24.12 -7.89 -12.72
C ILE A 455 -24.74 -9.09 -13.48
N PRO A 456 -24.07 -9.74 -14.46
CA PRO A 456 -24.64 -10.87 -15.20
C PRO A 456 -24.79 -12.15 -14.37
N SER A 457 -23.99 -12.34 -13.31
CA SER A 457 -24.15 -13.51 -12.43
C SER A 457 -25.37 -13.38 -11.53
N GLY A 458 -25.97 -12.18 -11.44
CA GLY A 458 -27.06 -11.91 -10.51
C GLY A 458 -26.60 -11.84 -9.05
N ASP A 459 -25.29 -11.94 -8.78
CA ASP A 459 -24.67 -11.84 -7.45
C ASP A 459 -24.50 -10.38 -7.03
N THR A 460 -25.50 -9.54 -7.27
CA THR A 460 -25.54 -8.27 -6.56
C THR A 460 -25.89 -8.60 -5.12
N TRP A 461 -24.97 -8.33 -4.19
CA TRP A 461 -25.08 -8.53 -2.72
C TRP A 461 -26.39 -8.04 -2.09
N PHE A 462 -27.20 -7.32 -2.85
CA PHE A 462 -28.45 -6.73 -2.44
C PHE A 462 -29.52 -7.15 -3.45
N GLN A 463 -30.56 -7.82 -2.96
CA GLN A 463 -31.56 -8.50 -3.79
C GLN A 463 -32.66 -7.56 -4.32
N ASN A 464 -32.83 -6.39 -3.71
CA ASN A 464 -33.81 -5.39 -4.12
C ASN A 464 -33.10 -4.25 -4.86
N LYS A 465 -33.66 -3.70 -5.95
CA LYS A 465 -33.04 -2.59 -6.70
C LYS A 465 -32.69 -1.38 -5.80
N GLN A 466 -33.54 -1.10 -4.83
CA GLN A 466 -33.30 -0.04 -3.84
C GLN A 466 -32.21 -0.41 -2.84
N ASP A 467 -32.24 -1.62 -2.28
CA ASP A 467 -31.21 -2.06 -1.33
C ASP A 467 -29.86 -2.24 -2.02
N ALA A 468 -29.84 -2.57 -3.31
CA ALA A 468 -28.65 -2.65 -4.14
C ALA A 468 -28.04 -1.31 -4.41
N LEU A 469 -28.86 -0.31 -4.69
CA LEU A 469 -28.38 1.05 -4.75
C LEU A 469 -27.81 1.48 -3.40
N TRP A 470 -28.56 1.36 -2.31
CA TRP A 470 -28.11 1.81 -1.00
C TRP A 470 -26.89 1.04 -0.49
N GLY A 471 -26.83 -0.25 -0.78
CA GLY A 471 -25.74 -1.13 -0.42
C GLY A 471 -24.47 -0.86 -1.22
N GLN A 472 -24.58 -0.67 -2.54
CA GLN A 472 -23.46 -0.25 -3.38
C GLN A 472 -23.00 1.16 -3.03
N VAL A 473 -23.93 2.10 -2.79
CA VAL A 473 -23.63 3.47 -2.34
C VAL A 473 -22.99 3.45 -0.95
N ALA A 474 -23.43 2.57 -0.03
CA ALA A 474 -22.84 2.44 1.29
C ALA A 474 -21.44 1.80 1.23
N LEU A 475 -21.26 0.75 0.43
CA LEU A 475 -19.95 0.11 0.22
C LEU A 475 -18.96 1.08 -0.46
N LEU A 476 -19.44 1.80 -1.46
CA LEU A 476 -18.67 2.82 -2.15
C LEU A 476 -18.36 4.00 -1.22
N GLY A 477 -19.35 4.45 -0.45
CA GLY A 477 -19.20 5.48 0.56
C GLY A 477 -18.19 5.06 1.64
N LEU A 478 -18.20 3.78 2.03
CA LEU A 478 -17.23 3.20 2.95
C LEU A 478 -15.82 3.16 2.34
N LEU A 479 -15.68 2.72 1.07
CA LEU A 479 -14.40 2.69 0.36
C LEU A 479 -13.85 4.10 0.13
N PHE A 480 -14.70 5.05 -0.25
CA PHE A 480 -14.36 6.45 -0.41
C PHE A 480 -14.00 7.09 0.94
N PHE A 481 -14.75 6.79 1.99
CA PHE A 481 -14.42 7.24 3.35
C PHE A 481 -13.10 6.65 3.83
N ALA A 482 -12.85 5.36 3.59
CA ALA A 482 -11.58 4.71 3.88
C ALA A 482 -10.44 5.37 3.08
N PHE A 483 -10.67 5.69 1.81
CA PHE A 483 -9.72 6.44 0.99
C PHE A 483 -9.42 7.83 1.58
N LEU A 484 -10.45 8.61 1.92
CA LEU A 484 -10.29 9.93 2.55
C LEU A 484 -9.52 9.82 3.86
N LEU A 485 -9.84 8.80 4.67
CA LEU A 485 -9.23 8.56 5.97
C LEU A 485 -7.77 8.14 5.86
N ILE A 486 -7.43 7.32 4.87
CA ILE A 486 -6.08 6.77 4.69
C ILE A 486 -5.18 7.75 3.95
N LEU A 487 -5.64 8.41 2.89
CA LEU A 487 -4.78 9.23 2.03
C LEU A 487 -4.98 10.73 2.22
N ALA A 488 -6.22 11.22 2.07
CA ALA A 488 -6.47 12.65 2.11
C ALA A 488 -6.23 13.24 3.50
N PHE A 489 -6.59 12.52 4.55
CA PHE A 489 -6.51 13.03 5.91
C PHE A 489 -5.08 13.20 6.44
N PRO A 490 -4.18 12.19 6.38
CA PRO A 490 -2.79 12.40 6.78
C PRO A 490 -2.09 13.49 5.96
N ALA A 491 -2.42 13.57 4.66
CA ALA A 491 -1.92 14.59 3.75
C ALA A 491 -2.37 16.00 4.16
N THR A 492 -3.67 16.20 4.39
CA THR A 492 -4.22 17.50 4.82
C THR A 492 -3.67 17.96 6.16
N ILE A 493 -3.51 17.06 7.15
CA ILE A 493 -2.84 17.42 8.41
C ILE A 493 -1.39 17.83 8.14
N PHE A 494 -0.68 17.05 7.31
CA PHE A 494 0.69 17.35 6.97
C PHE A 494 0.81 18.73 6.31
N PHE A 495 -0.05 19.08 5.35
CA PHE A 495 0.00 20.37 4.67
C PHE A 495 -0.27 21.52 5.62
N ARG A 496 -1.31 21.40 6.44
CA ARG A 496 -1.64 22.43 7.42
C ARG A 496 -0.45 22.67 8.36
N ARG A 497 0.17 21.61 8.84
CA ARG A 497 1.33 21.70 9.73
C ARG A 497 2.58 22.24 9.04
N ALA A 498 2.81 21.88 7.78
CA ALA A 498 3.91 22.42 7.00
C ALA A 498 3.72 23.92 6.74
N ASP A 499 2.48 24.36 6.52
CA ASP A 499 2.14 25.78 6.39
C ASP A 499 2.33 26.54 7.71
N ASP A 500 1.87 26.00 8.84
CA ASP A 500 2.07 26.62 10.16
C ASP A 500 3.58 26.78 10.49
N GLU A 501 4.38 25.77 10.14
CA GLU A 501 5.83 25.79 10.34
C GLU A 501 6.51 26.79 9.38
N LYS A 502 6.04 26.85 8.12
CA LYS A 502 6.49 27.84 7.15
C LYS A 502 6.22 29.26 7.67
N GLU A 503 5.04 29.53 8.20
CA GLU A 503 4.68 30.84 8.76
C GLU A 503 5.58 31.20 9.95
N THR A 504 5.83 30.22 10.82
CA THR A 504 6.76 30.38 11.96
C THR A 504 8.17 30.73 11.50
N GLU A 505 8.70 30.04 10.50
CA GLU A 505 10.04 30.32 9.95
C GLU A 505 10.08 31.67 9.22
N ILE A 506 9.01 32.06 8.50
CA ILE A 506 8.88 33.40 7.90
C ILE A 506 9.01 34.48 8.96
N ASN A 507 8.25 34.35 10.06
CA ASN A 507 8.28 35.31 11.16
C ASN A 507 9.67 35.36 11.83
N ARG A 508 10.32 34.20 11.99
CA ARG A 508 11.70 34.11 12.52
C ARG A 508 12.71 34.79 11.61
N LEU A 509 12.64 34.55 10.30
CA LEU A 509 13.54 35.18 9.32
C LEU A 509 13.33 36.68 9.27
N GLN A 510 12.08 37.16 9.33
CA GLN A 510 11.77 38.59 9.42
C GLN A 510 12.37 39.23 10.68
N GLY A 511 12.17 38.63 11.86
CA GLY A 511 12.81 39.13 13.09
C GLY A 511 14.33 39.16 13.02
N ARG A 512 14.96 38.19 12.34
CA ARG A 512 16.41 38.19 12.10
C ARG A 512 16.83 39.29 11.14
N ILE A 513 16.10 39.51 10.05
CA ILE A 513 16.35 40.60 9.09
C ILE A 513 16.31 41.95 9.79
N ASP A 514 15.33 42.17 10.66
CA ASP A 514 15.17 43.43 11.40
C ASP A 514 16.32 43.64 12.41
N SER A 515 16.89 42.56 12.95
CA SER A 515 17.99 42.61 13.93
C SER A 515 19.39 42.74 13.31
N VAL A 516 19.58 42.40 12.03
CA VAL A 516 20.91 42.32 11.39
C VAL A 516 21.25 43.63 10.67
N THR A 517 22.36 44.24 11.07
CA THR A 517 22.86 45.50 10.48
C THR A 517 23.77 45.29 9.27
N ASP A 518 24.45 44.14 9.18
CA ASP A 518 25.33 43.81 8.06
C ASP A 518 24.53 43.60 6.76
N ARG A 519 24.91 44.30 5.68
CA ARG A 519 24.17 44.29 4.41
C ARG A 519 24.21 42.92 3.73
N VAL A 520 25.34 42.22 3.77
CA VAL A 520 25.51 40.94 3.09
C VAL A 520 24.71 39.85 3.81
N ALA A 521 24.78 39.79 5.13
CA ALA A 521 23.98 38.88 5.94
C ALA A 521 22.48 39.16 5.79
N ARG A 522 22.07 40.43 5.77
CA ARG A 522 20.68 40.83 5.52
C ARG A 522 20.19 40.37 4.16
N GLN A 523 20.96 40.58 3.09
CA GLN A 523 20.60 40.13 1.75
C GLN A 523 20.40 38.60 1.68
N ARG A 524 21.28 37.82 2.33
CA ARG A 524 21.12 36.36 2.40
C ARG A 524 19.86 35.94 3.16
N LEU A 525 19.49 36.66 4.23
CA LEU A 525 18.26 36.39 4.97
C LEU A 525 17.01 36.78 4.14
N GLU A 526 17.05 37.88 3.39
CA GLU A 526 15.98 38.28 2.49
C GLU A 526 15.78 37.27 1.35
N GLU A 527 16.86 36.73 0.78
CA GLU A 527 16.81 35.65 -0.21
C GLU A 527 16.19 34.37 0.39
N ASN A 528 16.62 33.97 1.60
CA ASN A 528 16.02 32.83 2.30
C ASN A 528 14.54 33.07 2.63
N LEU A 529 14.16 34.29 3.00
CA LEU A 529 12.76 34.66 3.26
C LEU A 529 11.93 34.55 1.98
N ALA A 530 12.45 35.04 0.84
CA ALA A 530 11.78 34.94 -0.45
C ALA A 530 11.59 33.46 -0.84
N LEU A 531 12.65 32.64 -0.75
CA LEU A 531 12.56 31.20 -1.00
C LEU A 531 11.54 30.53 -0.09
N THR A 532 11.56 30.83 1.21
CA THR A 532 10.61 30.28 2.20
C THR A 532 9.16 30.66 1.86
N LYS A 533 8.91 31.91 1.45
CA LYS A 533 7.58 32.38 1.03
C LYS A 533 7.08 31.68 -0.23
N GLU A 534 7.98 31.41 -1.18
CA GLU A 534 7.66 30.71 -2.43
C GLU A 534 7.44 29.20 -2.25
N GLN A 535 7.99 28.61 -1.19
CA GLN A 535 7.75 27.21 -0.87
C GLN A 535 6.26 26.98 -0.66
N SER A 536 5.74 25.89 -1.20
CA SER A 536 4.34 25.51 -1.03
C SER A 536 4.27 24.06 -0.65
N PRO A 537 3.36 23.67 0.26
CA PRO A 537 3.14 22.27 0.54
C PRO A 537 2.66 21.64 -0.77
N TRP A 538 3.46 20.71 -1.27
CA TRP A 538 3.01 19.77 -2.30
C TRP A 538 1.80 19.02 -1.77
N PRO A 539 0.74 18.66 -2.55
CA PRO A 539 0.65 18.52 -3.99
C PRO A 539 -0.15 19.59 -4.73
N MET A 540 -0.54 20.69 -4.08
CA MET A 540 -1.46 21.69 -4.66
C MET A 540 -1.01 22.25 -6.03
N LYS A 541 0.30 22.27 -6.32
CA LYS A 541 0.86 22.73 -7.60
C LYS A 541 1.15 21.62 -8.62
N ASP A 542 1.07 20.35 -8.23
CA ASP A 542 1.36 19.24 -9.13
C ASP A 542 0.11 18.86 -9.92
N TRP A 543 0.13 19.06 -11.23
CA TRP A 543 -1.00 18.72 -12.10
C TRP A 543 -1.29 17.22 -12.10
N ILE A 544 -0.27 16.37 -11.90
CA ILE A 544 -0.43 14.91 -11.86
C ILE A 544 -1.32 14.51 -10.68
N TYR A 545 -1.13 15.15 -9.53
CA TYR A 545 -1.96 14.93 -8.35
C TYR A 545 -3.43 15.21 -8.65
N TRP A 546 -3.74 16.37 -9.24
CA TRP A 546 -5.12 16.76 -9.55
C TRP A 546 -5.76 15.84 -10.58
N VAL A 547 -5.01 15.40 -11.59
CA VAL A 547 -5.48 14.42 -12.56
C VAL A 547 -5.79 13.08 -11.89
N LEU A 548 -4.87 12.56 -11.07
CA LEU A 548 -5.09 11.29 -10.36
C LEU A 548 -6.28 11.40 -9.40
N LEU A 549 -6.39 12.48 -8.63
CA LEU A 549 -7.50 12.70 -7.71
C LEU A 549 -8.84 12.80 -8.46
N SER A 550 -8.88 13.51 -9.58
CA SER A 550 -10.07 13.66 -10.40
C SER A 550 -10.49 12.33 -11.03
N LEU A 551 -9.53 11.52 -11.48
CA LEU A 551 -9.80 10.17 -12.00
C LEU A 551 -10.29 9.23 -10.89
N ILE A 552 -9.74 9.31 -9.68
CA ILE A 552 -10.23 8.53 -8.53
C ILE A 552 -11.67 8.92 -8.23
N PHE A 553 -11.97 10.22 -8.20
CA PHE A 553 -13.33 10.71 -7.98
C PHE A 553 -14.29 10.27 -9.09
N LEU A 554 -13.86 10.32 -10.35
CA LEU A 554 -14.63 9.86 -11.50
C LEU A 554 -14.97 8.35 -11.37
N VAL A 555 -13.97 7.53 -11.08
CA VAL A 555 -14.14 6.06 -10.99
C VAL A 555 -14.92 5.65 -9.74
N LEU A 556 -14.68 6.29 -8.59
CA LEU A 556 -15.38 5.94 -7.36
C LEU A 556 -16.78 6.53 -7.35
N VAL A 557 -16.98 7.79 -7.71
CA VAL A 557 -18.29 8.46 -7.50
C VAL A 557 -19.15 8.41 -8.75
N VAL A 558 -18.61 8.82 -9.91
CA VAL A 558 -19.42 9.01 -11.12
C VAL A 558 -19.76 7.68 -11.78
N PHE A 559 -18.80 6.76 -11.85
CA PHE A 559 -18.99 5.49 -12.55
C PHE A 559 -20.10 4.60 -11.93
N PRO A 560 -20.20 4.42 -10.60
CA PRO A 560 -21.30 3.65 -10.01
C PRO A 560 -22.67 4.30 -10.21
N ILE A 561 -22.74 5.65 -10.17
CA ILE A 561 -23.99 6.38 -10.48
C ILE A 561 -24.42 6.10 -11.92
N PHE A 562 -23.47 6.15 -12.86
CA PHE A 562 -23.74 5.86 -14.27
C PHE A 562 -24.22 4.42 -14.49
N LEU A 563 -23.54 3.43 -13.89
CA LEU A 563 -23.95 2.03 -13.97
C LEU A 563 -25.36 1.80 -13.42
N HIS A 564 -25.74 2.55 -12.38
CA HIS A 564 -27.06 2.44 -11.79
C HIS A 564 -28.17 3.03 -12.68
N GLN A 565 -27.92 4.19 -13.30
CA GLN A 565 -28.92 4.89 -14.12
C GLN A 565 -29.20 4.18 -15.44
N GLU A 566 -28.21 3.51 -16.01
CA GLU A 566 -28.26 2.93 -17.35
C GLU A 566 -27.92 1.42 -17.34
N PRO A 567 -28.73 0.57 -16.66
CA PRO A 567 -28.47 -0.88 -16.62
C PRO A 567 -28.54 -1.51 -18.02
N GLN A 568 -29.28 -0.89 -18.95
CA GLN A 568 -29.30 -1.31 -20.36
C GLN A 568 -27.99 -0.99 -21.09
N ALA A 569 -27.36 0.15 -20.83
CA ALA A 569 -26.04 0.46 -21.39
C ALA A 569 -24.96 -0.45 -20.79
N ALA A 570 -25.05 -0.78 -19.49
CA ALA A 570 -24.23 -1.83 -18.89
C ALA A 570 -24.42 -3.16 -19.63
N GLY A 571 -25.68 -3.53 -19.92
CA GLY A 571 -26.08 -4.61 -20.85
C GLY A 571 -25.25 -4.68 -22.13
N GLN A 572 -25.01 -3.53 -22.78
CA GLN A 572 -24.21 -3.48 -24.00
C GLN A 572 -22.70 -3.63 -23.77
N LEU A 573 -22.19 -3.15 -22.63
CA LEU A 573 -20.80 -3.36 -22.21
C LEU A 573 -20.48 -4.84 -21.92
N TYR A 574 -21.48 -5.70 -21.71
CA TYR A 574 -21.30 -7.15 -21.51
C TYR A 574 -21.14 -7.96 -22.79
N LYS A 575 -21.50 -7.41 -23.96
CA LYS A 575 -21.39 -8.11 -25.24
C LYS A 575 -20.02 -8.78 -25.47
N PRO A 576 -18.86 -8.18 -25.10
CA PRO A 576 -17.56 -8.82 -25.26
C PRO A 576 -17.41 -10.11 -24.44
N SER A 577 -18.00 -10.21 -23.25
CA SER A 577 -17.90 -11.39 -22.41
C SER A 577 -18.72 -12.57 -22.93
N VAL A 578 -19.93 -12.28 -23.41
CA VAL A 578 -20.77 -13.24 -24.13
C VAL A 578 -20.08 -13.68 -25.42
N TRP A 579 -19.39 -12.75 -26.09
CA TRP A 579 -18.61 -13.04 -27.30
C TRP A 579 -17.44 -13.98 -27.02
N VAL A 580 -16.69 -13.81 -25.93
CA VAL A 580 -15.60 -14.74 -25.57
C VAL A 580 -16.13 -16.15 -25.30
N CYS A 581 -17.21 -16.29 -24.52
CA CYS A 581 -17.83 -17.60 -24.33
C CYS A 581 -18.33 -18.20 -25.66
N ASN A 582 -18.98 -17.39 -26.50
CA ASN A 582 -19.45 -17.84 -27.80
C ASN A 582 -18.29 -18.22 -28.74
N LEU A 583 -17.13 -17.57 -28.61
CA LEU A 583 -15.92 -17.87 -29.35
C LEU A 583 -15.35 -19.23 -28.93
N ILE A 584 -15.32 -19.51 -27.63
CA ILE A 584 -14.85 -20.79 -27.09
C ILE A 584 -15.77 -21.94 -27.52
N HIS A 585 -17.09 -21.71 -27.51
CA HIS A 585 -18.10 -22.70 -27.84
C HIS A 585 -18.66 -22.58 -29.27
N GLN A 586 -17.93 -22.02 -30.24
CA GLN A 586 -18.41 -21.88 -31.63
C GLN A 586 -18.84 -23.21 -32.28
N ASN A 587 -18.29 -24.32 -31.81
CA ASN A 587 -18.60 -25.65 -32.33
C ASN A 587 -19.82 -26.31 -31.65
N GLU A 588 -20.37 -25.70 -30.59
CA GLU A 588 -21.45 -26.29 -29.79
C GLU A 588 -22.85 -25.85 -30.27
N GLY A 589 -23.19 -26.08 -31.54
CA GLY A 589 -24.58 -25.93 -32.01
C GLY A 589 -25.23 -24.53 -31.87
N PRO A 590 -26.47 -24.36 -32.37
CA PRO A 590 -27.14 -23.07 -32.42
C PRO A 590 -27.59 -22.52 -31.06
N GLU A 591 -27.62 -23.37 -30.03
CA GLU A 591 -28.20 -23.06 -28.72
C GLU A 591 -27.35 -22.07 -27.92
N TRP A 592 -26.03 -22.01 -28.16
CA TRP A 592 -25.14 -21.02 -27.56
C TRP A 592 -25.32 -19.61 -28.12
N HIS A 593 -26.04 -19.46 -29.24
CA HIS A 593 -26.29 -18.18 -29.89
C HIS A 593 -27.57 -17.48 -29.44
N GLU A 594 -28.38 -18.10 -28.56
CA GLU A 594 -29.51 -17.38 -27.95
C GLU A 594 -29.00 -16.19 -27.11
N PRO A 595 -29.53 -14.98 -27.32
CA PRO A 595 -29.11 -13.82 -26.55
C PRO A 595 -29.47 -14.00 -25.06
N VAL A 596 -28.51 -13.76 -24.18
CA VAL A 596 -28.73 -13.64 -22.74
C VAL A 596 -29.59 -12.39 -22.52
N GLY A 597 -30.90 -12.58 -22.38
CA GLY A 597 -31.86 -11.49 -22.21
C GLY A 597 -32.90 -11.86 -21.16
N LEU A 598 -33.18 -10.93 -20.27
CA LEU A 598 -34.44 -10.88 -19.53
C LEU A 598 -35.51 -10.44 -20.55
N ARG A 599 -36.34 -11.38 -21.03
CA ARG A 599 -37.55 -11.04 -21.78
C ARG A 599 -38.66 -10.57 -20.86
#